data_AF-A0A4R2KZK2-F1
#
_entry.id   AF-A0A4R2KZK2-F1
#
_cell.length_a   1.000
_cell.length_b   1.000
_cell.length_c   1.000
_cell.angle_alpha   90.00
_cell.angle_beta   90.00
_cell.angle_gamma   90.00
#
_symmetry.space_group_name_H-M   'P 1'
#
loop_
_entity.id
_entity.type
_entity.pdbx_description
1 polymer ?
#
loop_
_entity_poly.entity_id
_entity_poly.type
_entity_poly.pdbx_seq_one_letter_code
_entity_poly.pdbx_strand_id
1 'polypeptide(L)'
;MLGKLFGVEELKIELQEAREEIQVLEHKLQIKEKSIKELEDEVRILEGNIKSLLDENDQLKARPDHFGRVTRASGEHMRLLKMYQCNALSYQEIADKMTAYTGEKWSKSTVHYLLTKS
;
A
#
# COMPACT_ATOMS: atom_id res chain seq x y z
N MET A 1 -55.88 41.63 19.14
CA MET A 1 -54.54 41.53 19.76
C MET A 1 -54.13 40.09 20.08
N LEU A 2 -55.07 39.17 20.40
CA LEU A 2 -54.78 37.76 20.71
C LEU A 2 -54.11 36.96 19.57
N GLY A 3 -54.54 37.12 18.31
CA GLY A 3 -53.93 36.40 17.18
C GLY A 3 -52.46 36.75 16.88
N LYS A 4 -52.00 37.96 17.26
CA LYS A 4 -50.58 38.34 17.17
C LYS A 4 -49.73 37.73 18.28
N LEU A 5 -50.33 37.44 19.44
CA LEU A 5 -49.66 36.77 20.57
C LEU A 5 -49.45 35.27 20.29
N PHE A 6 -50.43 34.61 19.65
CA PHE A 6 -50.33 33.19 19.28
C PHE A 6 -49.21 32.93 18.26
N GLY A 7 -49.12 33.73 17.18
CA GLY A 7 -48.04 33.56 16.18
C GLY A 7 -46.64 33.87 16.72
N VAL A 8 -46.52 34.68 17.78
CA VAL A 8 -45.23 34.93 18.45
C VAL A 8 -44.81 33.72 19.29
N GLU A 9 -45.76 32.99 19.88
CA GLU A 9 -45.45 31.81 20.68
C GLU A 9 -45.05 30.62 19.80
N GLU A 10 -45.71 30.41 18.66
CA GLU A 10 -45.30 29.42 17.64
C GLU A 10 -43.88 29.69 17.15
N LEU A 11 -43.56 30.94 16.79
CA LEU A 11 -42.22 31.32 16.36
C LEU A 11 -41.14 31.10 17.43
N LYS A 12 -41.46 31.21 18.72
CA LYS A 12 -40.51 30.90 19.80
C LYS A 12 -40.23 29.41 19.88
N ILE A 13 -41.26 28.57 19.70
CA ILE A 13 -41.12 27.12 19.71
C ILE A 13 -40.24 26.70 18.53
N GLU A 14 -40.55 27.16 17.31
CA GLU A 14 -39.73 26.90 16.12
C GLU A 14 -38.27 27.37 16.31
N LEU A 15 -38.06 28.56 16.90
CA LEU A 15 -36.72 29.07 17.18
C LEU A 15 -35.97 28.20 18.20
N GLN A 16 -36.68 27.66 19.20
CA GLN A 16 -36.10 26.77 20.20
C GLN A 16 -35.74 25.42 19.61
N GLU A 17 -36.62 24.83 18.80
CA GLU A 17 -36.36 23.58 18.07
C GLU A 17 -35.16 23.73 17.13
N ALA A 18 -35.10 24.84 16.36
CA ALA A 18 -33.97 25.13 15.49
C ALA A 18 -32.65 25.28 16.27
N ARG A 19 -32.68 25.88 17.47
CA ARG A 19 -31.49 25.99 18.34
C ARG A 19 -31.01 24.63 18.83
N GLU A 20 -31.94 23.76 19.22
CA GLU A 20 -31.61 22.40 19.64
C GLU A 20 -31.04 21.58 18.48
N GLU A 21 -31.60 21.71 17.28
CA GLU A 21 -31.06 21.07 16.08
C GLU A 21 -29.64 21.55 15.77
N ILE A 22 -29.39 22.87 15.83
CA ILE A 22 -28.05 23.44 15.65
C ILE A 22 -27.06 22.86 16.67
N GLN A 23 -27.42 22.77 17.95
CA GLN A 23 -26.54 22.18 18.97
C GLN A 23 -26.19 20.72 18.67
N VAL A 24 -27.17 19.93 18.20
CA VAL A 24 -26.93 18.54 17.80
C VAL A 24 -26.00 18.46 16.61
N LEU A 25 -26.17 19.34 15.62
CA LEU A 25 -25.31 19.40 14.43
C LEU A 25 -23.88 19.84 14.78
N GLU A 26 -23.71 20.83 15.66
CA GLU A 26 -22.41 21.26 16.17
C GLU A 26 -21.68 20.12 16.88
N HIS A 27 -22.39 19.36 17.72
CA HIS A 27 -21.78 18.22 18.39
C HIS A 27 -21.37 17.11 17.40
N LYS A 28 -22.22 16.82 16.40
CA LYS A 28 -21.87 15.88 15.32
C LYS A 28 -20.66 16.36 14.51
N LEU A 29 -20.55 17.66 14.26
CA LEU A 29 -19.41 18.24 13.55
C LEU A 29 -18.12 18.06 14.36
N GLN A 30 -18.13 18.36 15.65
CA GLN A 30 -16.97 18.18 16.54
C GLN A 30 -16.49 16.72 16.58
N ILE A 31 -17.41 15.75 16.61
CA ILE A 31 -17.05 14.33 16.56
C ILE A 31 -16.36 14.01 15.23
N LYS A 32 -16.91 14.50 14.11
CA LYS A 32 -16.32 14.27 12.78
C LYS A 32 -14.94 14.91 12.63
N GLU A 33 -14.75 16.13 13.13
CA GLU A 33 -13.45 16.81 13.13
C GLU A 33 -12.41 16.01 13.91
N LYS A 34 -12.79 15.45 15.07
CA LYS A 34 -11.91 14.59 15.84
C LYS A 34 -11.54 13.31 15.08
N SER A 35 -12.51 12.65 14.45
CA SER A 35 -12.25 11.46 13.63
C SER A 35 -11.37 11.74 12.41
N ILE A 36 -11.53 12.91 11.76
CA ILE A 36 -10.66 13.33 10.67
C ILE A 36 -9.23 13.46 11.16
N LYS A 37 -9.01 14.10 12.31
CA LYS A 37 -7.68 14.26 12.88
C LYS A 37 -7.02 12.92 13.23
N GLU A 38 -7.79 11.99 13.81
CA GLU A 38 -7.31 10.63 14.10
C GLU A 38 -6.88 9.90 12.81
N LEU A 39 -7.67 10.00 11.73
CA LEU A 39 -7.32 9.42 10.43
C LEU A 39 -6.09 10.08 9.79
N GLU A 40 -5.93 11.40 9.90
CA GLU A 40 -4.74 12.11 9.40
C GLU A 40 -3.47 11.65 10.11
N ASP A 41 -3.54 11.43 11.43
CA ASP A 41 -2.41 10.92 12.21
C ASP A 41 -2.08 9.46 11.80
N GLU A 42 -3.09 8.61 11.58
CA GLU A 42 -2.88 7.24 11.06
C GLU A 42 -2.22 7.22 9.67
N VAL A 43 -2.69 8.08 8.75
CA VAL A 43 -2.09 8.21 7.41
C VAL A 43 -0.62 8.60 7.52
N ARG A 44 -0.28 9.55 8.39
CA ARG A 44 1.12 9.98 8.60
C ARG A 44 2.00 8.84 9.11
N ILE A 45 1.49 8.00 10.00
CA ILE A 45 2.21 6.81 10.48
C ILE A 45 2.45 5.82 9.33
N LEU A 46 1.42 5.55 8.52
CA LEU A 46 1.53 4.66 7.37
C LEU A 46 2.54 5.16 6.33
N GLU A 47 2.55 6.46 6.03
CA GLU A 47 3.56 7.07 5.15
C GLU A 47 4.99 6.88 5.68
N GLY A 48 5.19 7.05 6.99
CA GLY A 48 6.46 6.77 7.65
C GLY A 48 6.90 5.31 7.52
N ASN A 49 5.98 4.38 7.73
CA ASN A 49 6.24 2.94 7.58
C ASN A 49 6.60 2.58 6.13
N ILE A 50 5.87 3.12 5.14
CA ILE A 50 6.17 2.90 3.72
C ILE A 50 7.57 3.39 3.39
N LYS A 51 7.96 4.58 3.88
CA LYS A 51 9.31 5.10 3.66
C LYS A 51 10.38 4.19 4.24
N SER A 52 10.21 3.73 5.48
CA SER A 52 11.16 2.80 6.12
C SER A 52 11.29 1.49 5.33
N LEU A 53 10.18 0.93 4.86
CA LEU A 53 10.20 -0.29 4.05
C LEU A 53 10.88 -0.10 2.69
N LEU A 54 10.72 1.07 2.06
CA LEU A 54 11.42 1.40 0.83
C LEU A 54 12.92 1.51 1.06
N ASP A 55 13.34 2.20 2.13
CA ASP A 55 14.75 2.33 2.50
C ASP A 55 15.38 0.95 2.80
N GLU A 56 14.66 0.06 3.50
CA GLU A 56 15.08 -1.33 3.74
C GLU A 56 15.18 -2.13 2.43
N ASN A 57 14.22 -1.96 1.52
CA ASN A 57 14.23 -2.63 0.22
C ASN A 57 15.46 -2.21 -0.61
N ASP A 58 15.79 -0.92 -0.62
CA ASP A 58 16.95 -0.41 -1.34
C ASP A 58 18.26 -0.90 -0.72
N GLN A 59 18.34 -1.00 0.62
CA GLN A 59 19.47 -1.64 1.30
C GLN A 59 19.60 -3.13 0.96
N LEU A 60 18.49 -3.86 0.86
CA LEU A 60 18.49 -5.27 0.48
C LEU A 60 18.91 -5.46 -0.98
N LYS A 61 18.49 -4.58 -1.88
CA LYS A 61 18.97 -4.58 -3.29
C LYS A 61 20.45 -4.26 -3.39
N ALA A 62 20.95 -3.38 -2.52
CA ALA A 62 22.35 -2.98 -2.50
C ALA A 62 23.27 -4.01 -1.82
N ARG A 63 22.72 -4.99 -1.09
CA ARG A 63 23.52 -6.04 -0.42
C ARG A 63 24.08 -7.02 -1.45
N PRO A 64 25.42 -7.20 -1.50
CA PRO A 64 26.03 -8.32 -2.24
C PRO A 64 25.64 -9.64 -1.58
N ASP A 65 25.57 -10.73 -2.36
CA ASP A 65 25.46 -12.08 -1.81
C ASP A 65 26.68 -12.43 -0.94
N HIS A 66 26.65 -13.57 -0.24
CA HIS A 66 27.74 -14.05 0.63
C HIS A 66 29.09 -14.24 -0.10
N PHE A 67 29.16 -14.02 -1.41
CA PHE A 67 30.35 -14.10 -2.25
C PHE A 67 30.71 -12.75 -2.91
N GLY A 68 30.09 -11.64 -2.49
CA GLY A 68 30.36 -10.31 -3.06
C GLY A 68 29.77 -10.12 -4.47
N ARG A 69 28.87 -10.99 -4.92
CA ARG A 69 28.19 -10.85 -6.22
C ARG A 69 26.82 -10.25 -5.96
N VAL A 70 26.49 -9.18 -6.67
CA VAL A 70 25.09 -8.72 -6.74
C VAL A 70 24.30 -9.89 -7.34
N THR A 71 23.33 -10.42 -6.62
CA THR A 71 22.52 -11.57 -7.04
C THR A 71 22.00 -11.33 -8.46
N ARG A 72 22.48 -12.09 -9.45
CA ARG A 72 22.07 -11.92 -10.87
C ARG A 72 20.56 -12.13 -11.08
N ALA A 73 19.90 -12.84 -10.17
CA ALA A 73 18.48 -13.12 -10.24
C ALA A 73 17.68 -12.17 -9.33
N SER A 74 16.96 -11.23 -9.93
CA SER A 74 15.91 -10.47 -9.25
C SER A 74 14.73 -11.39 -8.90
N GLY A 75 13.76 -10.88 -8.12
CA GLY A 75 12.51 -11.61 -7.86
C GLY A 75 11.78 -12.01 -9.14
N GLU A 76 11.79 -11.16 -10.16
CA GLU A 76 11.20 -11.48 -11.48
C GLU A 76 11.99 -12.55 -12.23
N HIS A 77 13.33 -12.54 -12.13
CA HIS A 77 14.14 -13.62 -12.69
C HIS A 77 13.78 -14.96 -12.04
N MET A 78 13.61 -15.01 -10.71
CA MET A 78 13.16 -16.23 -10.03
C MET A 78 11.76 -16.67 -10.43
N ARG A 79 10.84 -15.73 -10.67
CA ARG A 79 9.48 -16.03 -11.17
C ARG A 79 9.51 -16.68 -12.54
N LEU A 80 10.29 -16.12 -13.48
CA LEU A 80 10.46 -16.66 -14.83
C LEU A 80 11.15 -18.03 -14.81
N LEU A 81 12.20 -18.20 -13.99
CA LEU A 81 12.88 -19.48 -13.84
C LEU A 81 11.91 -20.57 -13.37
N LYS A 82 11.09 -20.29 -12.34
CA LYS A 82 10.08 -21.24 -11.84
C LYS A 82 8.98 -21.50 -12.87
N MET A 83 8.51 -20.48 -13.58
CA MET A 83 7.53 -20.64 -14.67
C MET A 83 8.06 -21.57 -15.77
N TYR A 84 9.30 -21.36 -16.23
CA TYR A 84 9.88 -22.23 -17.25
C TYR A 84 10.14 -23.66 -16.74
N GLN A 85 10.50 -23.82 -15.46
CA GLN A 85 10.60 -25.13 -14.82
C GLN A 85 9.24 -25.86 -14.77
N CYS A 86 8.16 -25.15 -14.42
CA CYS A 86 6.80 -25.70 -14.45
C CYS A 86 6.35 -26.12 -15.85
N ASN A 87 6.83 -25.41 -16.88
CA ASN A 87 6.62 -25.77 -18.28
C ASN A 87 7.54 -26.90 -18.77
N ALA A 88 8.26 -27.57 -17.87
CA ALA A 88 9.17 -28.69 -18.13
C ALA A 88 10.32 -28.38 -19.10
N LEU A 89 10.75 -27.11 -19.19
CA LEU A 89 11.94 -26.76 -19.97
C LEU A 89 13.20 -27.30 -19.30
N SER A 90 14.16 -27.74 -20.12
CA SER A 90 15.49 -28.11 -19.65
C SER A 90 16.25 -26.88 -19.15
N TYR A 91 17.21 -27.08 -18.24
CA TYR A 91 18.04 -25.99 -17.72
C TYR A 91 18.80 -25.21 -18.82
N GLN A 92 19.08 -25.84 -19.97
CA GLN A 92 19.70 -25.16 -21.10
C GLN A 92 18.71 -24.22 -21.80
N GLU A 93 17.50 -24.70 -22.11
CA GLU A 93 16.45 -23.88 -22.73
C GLU A 93 16.03 -22.70 -21.84
N ILE A 94 15.99 -22.93 -20.53
CA ILE A 94 15.74 -21.87 -19.55
C ILE A 94 16.88 -20.83 -19.61
N ALA A 95 18.14 -21.25 -19.68
CA ALA A 95 19.27 -20.34 -19.77
C ALA A 95 19.23 -19.50 -21.07
N ASP A 96 18.85 -20.12 -22.18
CA ASP A 96 18.75 -19.42 -23.47
C ASP A 96 17.60 -18.40 -23.45
N LYS A 97 16.44 -18.75 -22.88
CA LYS A 97 15.32 -17.83 -22.69
C LYS A 97 15.64 -16.68 -21.73
N MET A 98 16.35 -16.96 -20.64
CA MET A 98 16.79 -15.93 -19.70
C MET A 98 17.82 -14.99 -20.34
N THR A 99 18.72 -15.53 -21.17
CA THR A 99 19.68 -14.73 -21.94
C THR A 99 18.98 -13.78 -22.92
N ALA A 100 17.95 -14.27 -23.61
CA ALA A 100 17.12 -13.45 -24.49
C ALA A 100 16.34 -12.36 -23.72
N TYR A 101 15.86 -12.68 -22.52
CA TYR A 101 15.10 -11.74 -21.68
C TYR A 101 15.97 -10.64 -21.06
N THR A 102 17.13 -10.98 -20.49
CA THR A 102 17.99 -10.01 -19.78
C THR A 102 19.04 -9.33 -20.67
N GLY A 103 19.30 -9.86 -21.87
CA GLY A 103 20.40 -9.42 -22.73
C GLY A 103 21.80 -9.81 -22.22
N GLU A 104 21.88 -10.55 -21.10
CA GLU A 104 23.13 -11.02 -20.50
C GLU A 104 23.25 -12.53 -20.62
N LYS A 105 24.46 -13.09 -20.74
CA LYS A 105 24.64 -14.54 -20.89
C LYS A 105 24.31 -15.30 -19.60
N TRP A 106 23.29 -16.15 -19.64
CA TRP A 106 22.97 -17.13 -18.61
C TRP A 106 23.55 -18.50 -18.97
N SER A 107 24.00 -19.25 -17.96
CA SER A 107 24.50 -20.62 -18.15
C SER A 107 23.55 -21.64 -17.55
N LYS A 108 23.55 -22.85 -18.12
CA LYS A 108 22.84 -24.02 -17.55
C LYS A 108 23.15 -24.22 -16.06
N SER A 109 24.42 -24.10 -15.68
CA SER A 109 24.87 -24.26 -14.29
C SER A 109 24.32 -23.17 -13.38
N THR A 110 24.22 -21.93 -13.87
CA THR A 110 23.60 -20.82 -13.14
C THR A 110 22.12 -21.08 -12.89
N VAL A 111 21.40 -21.53 -13.91
CA VAL A 111 19.97 -21.87 -13.81
C VAL A 111 19.75 -23.03 -12.84
N HIS A 112 20.52 -24.11 -12.99
CA HIS A 112 20.44 -25.27 -12.11
C HIS A 112 20.65 -24.87 -10.65
N TYR A 113 21.74 -24.14 -10.36
CA TYR A 113 22.05 -23.66 -9.01
C TYR A 113 20.90 -22.85 -8.40
N LEU A 114 20.31 -21.92 -9.15
CA LEU A 114 19.23 -21.07 -8.67
C LEU A 114 17.93 -21.84 -8.41
N LEU A 115 17.61 -22.82 -9.26
CA LEU A 115 16.38 -23.62 -9.14
C LEU A 115 16.48 -24.73 -8.08
N THR A 116 17.69 -25.17 -7.72
CA THR A 116 17.87 -26.20 -6.68
C THR A 116 18.09 -25.65 -5.28
N LYS A 117 18.47 -24.37 -5.14
CA LYS A 117 18.69 -23.73 -3.84
C LYS A 117 17.50 -22.94 -3.30
N SER A 118 16.46 -22.70 -4.11
CA SER A 118 15.23 -22.00 -3.70
C SER A 118 14.18 -22.98 -3.18
#